data_AF-A0A7C7LPN3-F1
#
_entry.id   AF-A0A7C7LPN3-F1
#
_cell.length_a   1.000
_cell.length_b   1.000
_cell.length_c   1.000
_cell.angle_alpha   90.00
_cell.angle_beta   90.00
_cell.angle_gamma   90.00
#
_symmetry.space_group_name_H-M   'P 1'
#
loop_
_entity.id
_entity.type
_entity.pdbx_description
1 polymer ?
#
loop_
_entity_poly.entity_id
_entity_poly.type
_entity_poly.pdbx_seq_one_letter_code
_entity_poly.pdbx_strand_id
1 'polypeptide(L)' 'MKSSAYLINVARGGCIDPLALQDALTNGVIAGAGIDHFKEE' A
#
# COMPACT_ATOMS: atom_id res chain seq x y z
N MET A 1 5.32 5.57 -9.35
CA MET A 1 6.40 5.38 -8.35
C MET A 1 7.56 4.63 -9.00
N LYS A 2 8.71 4.52 -8.33
CA LYS A 2 9.77 3.59 -8.78
C LYS A 2 9.28 2.17 -8.51
N SER A 3 9.51 1.24 -9.45
CA SER A 3 9.12 -0.16 -9.30
C SER A 3 9.82 -0.86 -8.11
N SER A 4 10.97 -0.33 -7.67
CA SER A 4 11.68 -0.81 -6.48
C SER A 4 11.21 -0.18 -5.16
N ALA A 5 10.22 0.72 -5.18
CA ALA A 5 9.77 1.42 -3.99
C ALA A 5 8.94 0.51 -3.06
N TYR A 6 8.96 0.84 -1.77
CA TYR A 6 8.12 0.22 -0.75
C TYR A 6 7.22 1.28 -0.11
N LEU A 7 5.95 0.93 0.11
CA LEU A 7 5.00 1.77 0.84
C LEU A 7 4.88 1.28 2.28
N ILE A 8 5.08 2.15 3.27
CA ILE A 8 4.88 1.82 4.69
C ILE A 8 3.85 2.76 5.30
N ASN A 9 2.73 2.22 5.82
CA ASN A 9 1.72 3.00 6.51
C ASN A 9 1.65 2.62 8.00
N VAL A 10 2.10 3.55 8.84
CA VAL A 10 2.02 3.52 10.31
C VAL A 10 1.10 4.61 10.86
N ALA A 11 0.26 5.21 10.01
CA ALA A 11 -0.58 6.34 10.38
C ALA A 11 -2.02 5.90 10.75
N ARG A 12 -2.89 5.76 9.74
CA ARG A 12 -4.30 5.39 9.91
C ARG A 12 -4.73 4.47 8.78
N GLY A 13 -5.67 3.57 9.06
CA GLY A 13 -6.19 2.61 8.08
C GLY A 13 -6.90 3.23 6.87
N GLY A 14 -7.43 4.44 7.01
CA GLY A 14 -8.09 5.16 5.91
C GLY A 14 -7.15 5.90 4.95
N CYS A 15 -5.82 5.89 5.17
CA CYS A 15 -4.86 6.62 4.33
C CYS A 15 -4.60 5.94 2.98
N ILE A 16 -5.02 4.69 2.81
CA ILE A 16 -4.75 3.88 1.63
C ILE A 16 -6.06 3.37 1.06
N ASP A 17 -6.19 3.46 -0.26
CA ASP A 17 -7.21 2.74 -1.03
C ASP A 17 -6.73 1.29 -1.25
N PRO A 18 -7.42 0.27 -0.71
CA PRO A 18 -7.01 -1.12 -0.85
C PRO A 18 -6.98 -1.62 -2.30
N LEU A 19 -7.88 -1.14 -3.16
CA LEU A 19 -7.93 -1.56 -4.57
C LEU A 19 -6.75 -0.97 -5.33
N ALA A 20 -6.45 0.32 -5.12
CA ALA A 20 -5.29 0.95 -5.73
C ALA A 20 -3.97 0.32 -5.25
N LEU A 21 -3.90 -0.09 -3.97
CA LEU A 21 -2.74 -0.78 -3.43
C LEU A 21 -2.57 -2.17 -4.07
N GLN A 22 -3.66 -2.93 -4.21
CA GLN A 22 -3.66 -4.22 -4.88
C GLN A 22 -3.16 -4.06 -6.32
N ASP A 23 -3.73 -3.13 -7.09
CA ASP A 23 -3.34 -2.88 -8.47
C ASP A 23 -1.86 -2.48 -8.59
N ALA A 24 -1.37 -1.64 -7.67
CA ALA A 24 0.03 -1.20 -7.68
C ALA A 24 1.00 -2.35 -7.41
N LEU A 25 0.64 -3.30 -6.54
CA LEU A 25 1.44 -4.48 -6.25
C LEU A 25 1.38 -5.50 -7.40
N THR A 26 0.17 -5.82 -7.88
CA THR A 26 -0.03 -6.79 -8.96
C THR A 26 0.65 -6.36 -10.26
N ASN A 27 0.62 -5.07 -10.58
CA ASN A 27 1.24 -4.53 -11.79
C ASN A 27 2.72 -4.12 -11.60
N GLY A 28 3.31 -4.34 -10.42
CA GLY A 28 4.72 -4.02 -10.16
C GLY A 28 5.05 -2.53 -10.17
N VAL A 29 4.07 -1.66 -9.89
CA VAL A 29 4.26 -0.22 -9.74
C VAL A 29 5.12 0.09 -8.50
N ILE A 30 5.05 -0.79 -7.49
CA ILE A 30 5.90 -0.85 -6.30
C ILE A 30 6.30 -2.30 -6.01
N ALA A 31 7.40 -2.46 -5.28
CA ALA A 31 7.95 -3.77 -4.91
C ALA A 31 7.23 -4.40 -3.71
N GLY A 32 6.58 -3.60 -2.87
CA GLY A 32 5.91 -4.10 -1.68
C GLY A 32 5.25 -3.02 -0.84
N ALA A 33 4.44 -3.45 0.12
CA ALA A 33 3.83 -2.58 1.10
C ALA A 33 3.73 -3.23 2.49
N GLY A 34 3.94 -2.43 3.54
CA GLY A 34 3.71 -2.79 4.94
C GLY A 34 2.65 -1.87 5.54
N ILE A 35 1.63 -2.46 6.17
CA ILE A 35 0.44 -1.76 6.67
C ILE A 35 0.25 -2.16 8.13
N ASP A 36 0.32 -1.18 9.03
CA ASP A 36 0.13 -1.40 10.47
C ASP A 36 -1.35 -1.34 10.89
N HIS A 37 -2.14 -0.53 10.17
CA HIS A 37 -3.56 -0.33 10.44
C HIS A 37 -4.43 -0.44 9.18
N PHE A 38 -5.58 -1.11 9.29
CA PHE A 38 -6.59 -1.21 8.22
C PHE A 38 -7.82 -0.36 8.53
N LYS A 39 -8.60 -0.03 7.49
CA LYS A 39 -9.75 0.89 7.63
C LYS A 39 -10.87 0.33 8.50
N GLU A 40 -11.00 -0.99 8.59
CA GLU A 40 -12.05 -1.71 9.34
C GLU A 40 -11.54 -2.29 10.68
N GLU A 41 -10.50 -1.70 11.28
CA GLU A 41 -10.13 -2.00 12.67
C GLU A 41 -11.04 -1.34 13.72
#